data_AF-A0A645CN53-F1
#
_entry.id   AF-A0A645CN53-F1
#
_cell.length_a   1.000
_cell.length_b   1.000
_cell.length_c   1.000
_cell.angle_alpha   90.00
_cell.angle_beta   90.00
_cell.angle_gamma   90.00
#
_symmetry.space_group_name_H-M   'P 1'
#
loop_
_entity.id
_entity.type
_entity.pdbx_description
1 polymer ?
#
loop_
_entity_poly.entity_id
_entity_poly.type
_entity_poly.pdbx_seq_one_letter_code
_entity_poly.pdbx_strand_id
1 'polypeptide(L)'
;MRHFRISDQNPIKTKRLLLTPLNAKQLAALEAEEKDELLRGALGEMRKNVTDYYDLALWHTGWQISLRNGGQVVGLLGFHGVAVNQTVELGYEIREEFRGNGYGEEAVKALCDWAFGCEGVYFISALAAEDNTASNHILEKLKFYRVQSPVSGMNAWELERPASAWMSIYMCFGLAIGLTFGQTLFQNMAIGLAIGIGAWLALGSGLDAQDRAARKRENAPKKLDAPEEQKKTK
;
A
#
# COMPACT_ATOMS: atom_id res chain seq x y z
N MET A 1 18.04 -9.65 4.29
CA MET A 1 16.90 -9.16 3.50
C MET A 1 15.63 -9.71 4.13
N ARG A 2 14.56 -8.92 4.25
CA ARG A 2 13.27 -9.47 4.70
C ARG A 2 12.74 -10.41 3.62
N HIS A 3 12.32 -11.60 4.02
CA HIS A 3 11.66 -12.57 3.16
C HIS A 3 10.16 -12.31 3.21
N PHE A 4 9.51 -12.27 2.05
CA PHE A 4 8.08 -12.09 1.82
C PHE A 4 7.50 -13.39 1.28
N ARG A 5 7.61 -14.44 2.09
CA ARG A 5 7.10 -15.79 1.78
C ARG A 5 5.62 -15.89 2.10
N ILE A 6 4.91 -16.70 1.34
CA ILE A 6 3.49 -16.99 1.59
C ILE A 6 3.30 -17.70 2.93
N SER A 7 4.21 -18.62 3.30
CA SER A 7 4.12 -19.40 4.55
C SER A 7 4.15 -18.55 5.81
N ASP A 8 4.75 -17.37 5.73
CA ASP A 8 5.03 -16.52 6.90
C ASP A 8 3.95 -15.44 7.07
N GLN A 9 3.04 -15.32 6.09
CA GLN A 9 2.04 -14.27 6.02
C GLN A 9 0.68 -14.77 6.48
N ASN A 10 0.25 -14.26 7.64
CA ASN A 10 -1.14 -14.38 8.06
C ASN A 10 -2.06 -13.56 7.14
N PRO A 11 -3.33 -13.95 6.95
CA PRO A 11 -4.29 -13.16 6.20
C PRO A 11 -4.40 -11.74 6.76
N ILE A 12 -4.42 -10.74 5.88
CA ILE A 12 -4.70 -9.36 6.27
C ILE A 12 -6.20 -9.29 6.63
N LYS A 13 -6.46 -8.87 7.86
CA LYS A 13 -7.80 -8.78 8.43
C LYS A 13 -8.29 -7.34 8.35
N THR A 14 -9.41 -7.12 7.68
CA THR A 14 -10.11 -5.84 7.69
C THR A 14 -11.39 -5.94 8.52
N LYS A 15 -12.26 -4.92 8.46
CA LYS A 15 -13.55 -4.93 9.16
C LYS A 15 -14.45 -6.05 8.65
N ARG A 16 -14.52 -6.24 7.33
CA ARG A 16 -15.45 -7.16 6.65
C ARG A 16 -14.75 -8.24 5.83
N LEU A 17 -13.45 -8.10 5.56
CA LEU A 17 -12.72 -8.94 4.61
C LEU A 17 -11.52 -9.65 5.24
N LEU A 18 -11.11 -10.73 4.59
CA LEU A 18 -9.83 -11.39 4.74
C LEU A 18 -9.13 -11.35 3.39
N LEU A 19 -7.89 -10.85 3.36
CA LEU A 19 -7.03 -10.92 2.19
C LEU A 19 -6.01 -12.02 2.43
N THR A 20 -6.06 -13.08 1.62
CA THR A 20 -5.21 -14.27 1.81
C THR A 20 -4.34 -14.48 0.57
N PRO A 21 -3.01 -14.49 0.69
CA PRO A 21 -2.13 -14.73 -0.45
C PRO A 21 -2.32 -16.15 -0.97
N LEU A 22 -2.39 -16.30 -2.29
CA LEU A 22 -2.59 -17.59 -2.93
C LEU A 22 -1.24 -18.30 -3.11
N ASN A 23 -1.17 -19.57 -2.73
CA ASN A 23 -0.01 -20.41 -3.03
C ASN A 23 -0.09 -20.99 -4.45
N ALA A 24 1.02 -21.60 -4.89
CA ALA A 24 1.12 -22.21 -6.23
C ALA A 24 0.03 -23.25 -6.51
N LYS A 25 -0.42 -24.01 -5.51
CA LYS A 25 -1.49 -25.01 -5.66
C LYS A 25 -2.85 -24.35 -5.90
N GLN A 26 -3.15 -23.27 -5.19
CA GLN A 26 -4.41 -22.53 -5.38
C GLN A 26 -4.41 -21.79 -6.72
N LEU A 27 -3.28 -21.21 -7.12
CA LEU A 27 -3.12 -20.60 -8.44
C LEU A 27 -3.31 -21.63 -9.57
N ALA A 28 -2.80 -22.86 -9.41
CA ALA A 28 -3.01 -23.94 -10.37
C ALA A 28 -4.49 -24.33 -10.52
N ALA A 29 -5.25 -24.30 -9.41
CA ALA A 29 -6.68 -24.58 -9.44
C ALA A 29 -7.46 -23.48 -10.19
N LEU A 30 -7.14 -22.21 -9.92
CA LEU A 30 -7.74 -21.08 -10.65
C LEU A 30 -7.38 -21.11 -12.14
N GLU A 31 -6.12 -21.40 -12.47
CA GLU A 31 -5.64 -21.55 -13.86
C GLU A 31 -6.43 -22.62 -14.62
N ALA A 32 -6.79 -23.73 -13.96
CA ALA A 32 -7.54 -24.82 -14.59
C ALA A 32 -9.03 -24.48 -14.83
N GLU A 33 -9.60 -23.58 -14.03
CA GLU A 33 -10.99 -23.14 -14.13
C GLU A 33 -11.17 -21.92 -15.07
N GLU A 34 -10.09 -21.17 -15.31
CA GLU A 34 -10.11 -19.97 -16.14
C GLU A 34 -10.28 -20.30 -17.62
N LYS A 35 -11.26 -19.62 -18.24
CA LYS A 35 -11.64 -19.82 -19.65
C LYS A 35 -11.00 -18.77 -20.56
N ASP A 36 -10.74 -17.58 -20.02
CA ASP A 36 -10.05 -16.54 -20.77
C ASP A 36 -8.57 -16.89 -20.90
N GLU A 37 -8.07 -17.01 -22.13
CA GLU A 37 -6.69 -17.45 -22.38
C GLU A 37 -5.65 -16.49 -21.82
N LEU A 38 -5.95 -15.18 -21.81
CA LEU A 38 -5.04 -14.16 -21.31
C LEU A 38 -4.95 -14.23 -19.78
N LEU A 39 -6.10 -14.29 -19.10
CA LEU A 39 -6.14 -14.42 -17.64
C LEU A 39 -5.53 -15.74 -17.16
N ARG A 40 -5.79 -16.83 -17.88
CA ARG A 40 -5.17 -18.13 -17.62
C ARG A 40 -3.64 -18.05 -17.74
N GLY A 41 -3.14 -17.36 -18.77
CA GLY A 41 -1.71 -17.11 -18.95
C GLY A 41 -1.11 -16.34 -17.78
N ALA A 42 -1.78 -15.28 -17.31
CA ALA A 42 -1.35 -14.50 -16.15
C ALA A 42 -1.31 -15.35 -14.87
N LEU A 43 -2.32 -16.18 -14.62
CA LEU A 43 -2.33 -17.12 -13.48
C LEU A 43 -1.19 -18.13 -13.54
N GLY A 44 -0.88 -18.66 -14.72
CA GLY A 44 0.25 -19.55 -14.93
C GLY A 44 1.59 -18.87 -14.66
N GLU A 45 1.74 -17.61 -15.07
CA GLU A 45 2.93 -16.80 -14.77
C GLU A 45 3.06 -16.51 -13.27
N MET A 46 1.98 -16.11 -12.59
CA MET A 46 1.97 -15.92 -11.14
C MET A 46 2.36 -17.20 -10.40
N ARG A 47 1.80 -18.35 -10.79
CA ARG A 47 2.13 -19.66 -10.20
C ARG A 47 3.61 -19.98 -10.34
N LYS A 48 4.19 -19.72 -11.52
CA LYS A 48 5.62 -19.88 -11.76
C LYS A 48 6.43 -18.94 -10.88
N ASN A 49 6.11 -17.65 -10.87
CA ASN A 49 6.84 -16.62 -10.11
C ASN A 49 6.80 -16.88 -8.60
N VAL A 50 5.67 -17.35 -8.05
CA VAL A 50 5.57 -17.73 -6.63
C VAL A 50 6.52 -18.88 -6.27
N THR A 51 6.81 -19.77 -7.22
CA THR A 51 7.72 -20.90 -7.03
C THR A 51 9.18 -20.46 -7.22
N ASP A 52 9.46 -19.72 -8.28
CA ASP A 52 10.81 -19.28 -8.67
C ASP A 52 11.35 -18.19 -7.72
N TYR A 53 10.48 -17.29 -7.25
CA TYR A 53 10.79 -16.20 -6.33
C TYR A 53 10.18 -16.44 -4.95
N TYR A 54 10.44 -17.60 -4.35
CA TYR A 54 9.86 -18.02 -3.08
C TYR A 54 9.97 -16.97 -1.96
N ASP A 55 11.12 -16.30 -1.85
CA ASP A 55 11.39 -15.26 -0.84
C ASP A 55 10.68 -13.93 -1.12
N LEU A 56 10.07 -13.75 -2.29
CA LEU A 56 9.37 -12.54 -2.72
C LEU A 56 7.93 -12.86 -3.17
N ALA A 57 7.44 -14.06 -2.89
CA ALA A 57 6.20 -14.60 -3.43
C ALA A 57 4.97 -13.74 -3.15
N LEU A 58 4.93 -12.98 -2.03
CA LEU A 58 3.81 -12.08 -1.73
C LEU A 58 3.65 -10.91 -2.72
N TRP A 59 4.72 -10.57 -3.45
CA TRP A 59 4.73 -9.56 -4.52
C TRP A 59 4.36 -10.12 -5.89
N HIS A 60 4.38 -11.45 -6.05
CA HIS A 60 4.13 -12.13 -7.31
C HIS A 60 2.83 -12.95 -7.30
N THR A 61 2.08 -12.91 -6.20
CA THR A 61 0.83 -13.67 -6.04
C THR A 61 -0.39 -12.77 -5.96
N GLY A 62 -1.54 -13.39 -6.17
CA GLY A 62 -2.84 -12.80 -5.94
C GLY A 62 -3.24 -13.02 -4.49
N TRP A 63 -3.90 -12.03 -3.92
CA TRP A 63 -4.52 -12.06 -2.62
C TRP A 63 -6.01 -12.23 -2.81
N GLN A 64 -6.52 -13.41 -2.45
CA GLN A 64 -7.94 -13.69 -2.48
C GLN A 64 -8.65 -12.82 -1.46
N ILE A 65 -9.68 -12.12 -1.91
CA ILE A 65 -10.57 -11.33 -1.07
C ILE A 65 -11.74 -12.22 -0.69
N SER A 66 -11.94 -12.47 0.61
CA SER A 66 -13.13 -13.18 1.09
C SER A 66 -13.85 -12.42 2.18
N LEU A 67 -15.17 -12.58 2.25
CA LEU A 67 -15.96 -12.09 3.37
C LEU A 67 -15.54 -12.80 4.66
N ARG A 68 -15.32 -12.03 5.73
CA ARG A 68 -15.06 -12.58 7.07
C ARG A 68 -16.19 -13.50 7.53
N ASN A 69 -17.43 -13.11 7.22
CA ASN A 69 -18.62 -13.89 7.54
C ASN A 69 -18.98 -14.75 6.33
N GLY A 70 -18.86 -16.07 6.46
CA GLY A 70 -19.27 -17.02 5.42
C GLY A 70 -18.17 -17.37 4.40
N GLY A 71 -17.04 -16.66 4.37
CA GLY A 71 -15.86 -17.05 3.56
C GLY A 71 -16.03 -16.92 2.05
N GLN A 72 -17.14 -16.34 1.58
CA GLN A 72 -17.42 -16.16 0.15
C GLN A 72 -16.33 -15.31 -0.50
N VAL A 73 -15.87 -15.75 -1.68
CA VAL A 73 -14.84 -15.04 -2.45
C VAL A 73 -15.48 -13.84 -3.15
N VAL A 74 -14.94 -12.66 -2.86
CA VAL A 74 -15.40 -11.35 -3.36
C VAL A 74 -14.60 -10.91 -4.58
N GLY A 75 -13.35 -11.35 -4.69
CA GLY A 75 -12.45 -10.90 -5.74
C GLY A 75 -11.00 -11.30 -5.49
N LEU A 76 -10.11 -10.67 -6.25
CA LEU A 76 -8.67 -10.86 -6.20
C LEU A 76 -7.98 -9.50 -6.29
N LEU A 77 -6.90 -9.30 -5.56
CA LEU A 77 -6.01 -8.15 -5.74
C LEU A 77 -4.57 -8.56 -5.53
N GLY A 78 -3.61 -7.80 -6.03
CA GLY A 78 -2.21 -8.13 -5.85
C GLY A 78 -1.31 -7.12 -6.51
N PHE A 79 -0.01 -7.41 -6.48
CA PHE A 79 0.99 -6.61 -7.16
C PHE A 79 1.50 -7.36 -8.39
N HIS A 80 1.92 -6.62 -9.41
CA HIS A 80 2.54 -7.17 -10.62
C HIS A 80 4.06 -7.37 -10.46
N GLY A 81 4.52 -7.68 -9.25
CA GLY A 81 5.93 -7.87 -8.90
C GLY A 81 6.43 -6.93 -7.80
N VAL A 82 7.75 -6.97 -7.62
CA VAL A 82 8.46 -6.17 -6.62
C VAL A 82 8.56 -4.70 -7.01
N ALA A 83 8.95 -3.86 -6.04
CA ALA A 83 9.10 -2.44 -6.27
C ALA A 83 10.19 -2.14 -7.29
N VAL A 84 9.85 -1.36 -8.32
CA VAL A 84 10.79 -0.76 -9.28
C VAL A 84 10.75 0.74 -9.08
N ASN A 85 11.91 1.37 -8.92
CA ASN A 85 11.98 2.80 -8.56
C ASN A 85 11.06 3.16 -7.39
N GLN A 86 11.11 2.34 -6.33
CA GLN A 86 10.30 2.45 -5.11
C GLN A 86 8.78 2.33 -5.30
N THR A 87 8.33 1.87 -6.47
CA THR A 87 6.93 1.82 -6.87
C THR A 87 6.51 0.37 -7.15
N VAL A 88 5.40 -0.06 -6.58
CA VAL A 88 4.75 -1.34 -6.93
C VAL A 88 3.47 -1.07 -7.71
N GLU A 89 3.15 -1.91 -8.68
CA GLU A 89 1.93 -1.79 -9.46
C GLU A 89 0.83 -2.68 -8.89
N LEU A 90 -0.29 -2.08 -8.51
CA LEU A 90 -1.46 -2.72 -7.96
C LEU A 90 -2.45 -3.09 -9.07
N GLY A 91 -2.88 -4.35 -9.08
CA GLY A 91 -4.03 -4.84 -9.82
C GLY A 91 -5.12 -5.33 -8.87
N TYR A 92 -6.39 -5.14 -9.22
CA TYR A 92 -7.50 -5.68 -8.45
C TYR A 92 -8.76 -5.88 -9.29
N GLU A 93 -9.55 -6.85 -8.89
CA GLU A 93 -10.85 -7.16 -9.46
C GLU A 93 -11.84 -7.55 -8.36
N ILE A 94 -13.05 -7.03 -8.46
CA ILE A 94 -14.19 -7.38 -7.62
C ILE A 94 -15.25 -8.03 -8.50
N ARG A 95 -15.71 -9.21 -8.10
CA ARG A 95 -16.79 -9.94 -8.76
C ARG A 95 -18.05 -9.10 -8.81
N GLU A 96 -18.78 -9.22 -9.90
CA GLU A 96 -19.88 -8.32 -10.25
C GLU A 96 -20.95 -8.25 -9.15
N GLU A 97 -21.32 -9.41 -8.58
CA GLU A 97 -22.31 -9.54 -7.53
C GLU A 97 -21.94 -8.85 -6.20
N PHE A 98 -20.67 -8.48 -6.02
CA PHE A 98 -20.16 -7.80 -4.82
C PHE A 98 -19.78 -6.33 -5.06
N ARG A 99 -19.89 -5.82 -6.29
CA ARG A 99 -19.63 -4.40 -6.61
C ARG A 99 -20.63 -3.49 -5.89
N GLY A 100 -20.28 -2.21 -5.73
CA GLY A 100 -21.14 -1.22 -5.04
C GLY A 100 -21.22 -1.34 -3.51
N ASN A 101 -20.66 -2.39 -2.90
CA ASN A 101 -20.69 -2.62 -1.44
C ASN A 101 -19.50 -2.02 -0.67
N GLY A 102 -18.58 -1.34 -1.37
CA GLY A 102 -17.37 -0.76 -0.80
C GLY A 102 -16.28 -1.78 -0.44
N TYR A 103 -16.37 -3.02 -0.93
CA TYR A 103 -15.34 -4.04 -0.66
C TYR A 103 -14.03 -3.78 -1.39
N GLY A 104 -14.08 -3.27 -2.63
CA GLY A 104 -12.87 -2.91 -3.39
C GLY A 104 -12.04 -1.85 -2.67
N GLU A 105 -12.68 -0.77 -2.21
CA GLU A 105 -12.02 0.28 -1.42
C GLU A 105 -11.37 -0.28 -0.15
N GLU A 106 -12.09 -1.12 0.60
CA GLU A 106 -11.57 -1.71 1.84
C GLU A 106 -10.38 -2.64 1.59
N ALA A 107 -10.44 -3.46 0.53
CA ALA A 107 -9.37 -4.38 0.15
C ALA A 107 -8.13 -3.63 -0.36
N VAL A 108 -8.31 -2.68 -1.29
CA VAL A 108 -7.23 -1.87 -1.85
C VAL A 108 -6.51 -1.10 -0.75
N LYS A 109 -7.27 -0.44 0.14
CA LYS A 109 -6.66 0.27 1.27
C LYS A 109 -5.81 -0.65 2.13
N ALA A 110 -6.33 -1.82 2.50
CA ALA A 110 -5.63 -2.74 3.39
C ALA A 110 -4.35 -3.31 2.78
N LEU A 111 -4.35 -3.60 1.47
CA LEU A 111 -3.14 -4.07 0.79
C LEU A 111 -2.13 -2.93 0.59
N CYS A 112 -2.58 -1.70 0.33
CA CYS A 112 -1.70 -0.53 0.28
C CYS A 112 -1.02 -0.27 1.63
N ASP A 113 -1.78 -0.34 2.73
CA ASP A 113 -1.25 -0.20 4.08
C ASP A 113 -0.17 -1.28 4.38
N TRP A 114 -0.40 -2.52 3.94
CA TRP A 114 0.58 -3.61 4.05
C TRP A 114 1.85 -3.31 3.24
N ALA A 115 1.69 -2.90 1.98
CA ALA A 115 2.81 -2.59 1.09
C ALA A 115 3.66 -1.44 1.63
N PHE A 116 3.06 -0.37 2.13
CA PHE A 116 3.80 0.74 2.73
C PHE A 116 4.49 0.39 4.06
N GLY A 117 4.08 -0.70 4.72
CA GLY A 117 4.81 -1.26 5.87
C GLY A 117 6.09 -2.01 5.47
N CYS A 118 6.27 -2.29 4.17
CA CYS A 118 7.43 -2.98 3.63
C CYS A 118 8.56 -1.99 3.29
N GLU A 119 9.80 -2.44 3.43
CA GLU A 119 10.98 -1.65 3.09
C GLU A 119 11.07 -1.42 1.58
N GLY A 120 11.50 -0.23 1.17
CA GLY A 120 11.69 0.09 -0.25
C GLY A 120 10.42 0.46 -1.02
N VAL A 121 9.23 0.36 -0.41
CA VAL A 121 7.96 0.77 -1.04
C VAL A 121 7.56 2.16 -0.56
N TYR A 122 7.52 3.09 -1.50
CA TYR A 122 7.13 4.49 -1.26
C TYR A 122 5.97 4.94 -2.13
N PHE A 123 5.76 4.27 -3.26
CA PHE A 123 4.67 4.57 -4.18
C PHE A 123 3.94 3.29 -4.57
N ILE A 124 2.65 3.41 -4.82
CA ILE A 124 1.82 2.35 -5.38
C ILE A 124 1.15 2.94 -6.61
N SER A 125 1.43 2.38 -7.78
CA SER A 125 0.77 2.75 -9.03
C SER A 125 -0.43 1.84 -9.28
N ALA A 126 -1.40 2.34 -10.05
CA ALA A 126 -2.48 1.53 -10.59
C ALA A 126 -2.87 2.07 -11.98
N LEU A 127 -3.23 1.16 -12.87
CA LEU A 127 -3.82 1.49 -14.17
C LEU A 127 -5.30 1.08 -14.15
N ALA A 128 -6.18 1.95 -14.63
CA ALA A 128 -7.60 1.65 -14.83
C ALA A 128 -8.03 2.20 -16.19
N ALA A 129 -8.84 1.48 -16.95
CA ALA A 129 -9.39 2.01 -18.20
C ALA A 129 -10.15 3.32 -17.95
N GLU A 130 -10.13 4.25 -18.90
CA GLU A 130 -10.79 5.55 -18.78
C GLU A 130 -12.30 5.42 -18.49
N ASP A 131 -12.94 4.40 -19.06
CA ASP A 131 -14.36 4.08 -18.90
C ASP A 131 -14.68 3.23 -17.65
N ASN A 132 -13.66 2.70 -16.96
CA ASN A 132 -13.84 1.94 -15.73
C ASN A 132 -14.07 2.89 -14.54
N THR A 133 -15.27 3.49 -14.52
CA THR A 133 -15.69 4.46 -13.52
C THR A 133 -15.59 3.92 -12.09
N ALA A 134 -15.85 2.63 -11.88
CA ALA A 134 -15.78 1.99 -10.57
C ALA A 134 -14.35 1.99 -9.99
N SER A 135 -13.36 1.53 -10.77
CA SER A 135 -11.96 1.52 -10.32
C SER A 135 -11.39 2.93 -10.16
N ASN A 136 -11.67 3.83 -11.12
CA ASN A 136 -11.25 5.22 -11.01
C ASN A 136 -11.82 5.90 -9.76
N HIS A 137 -13.09 5.65 -9.43
CA HIS A 137 -13.71 6.20 -8.23
C HIS A 137 -13.09 5.67 -6.93
N ILE A 138 -12.76 4.38 -6.87
CA ILE A 138 -12.05 3.80 -5.72
C ILE A 138 -10.69 4.47 -5.52
N LEU A 139 -9.90 4.58 -6.59
CA LEU A 139 -8.56 5.17 -6.55
C LEU A 139 -8.60 6.64 -6.10
N GLU A 140 -9.53 7.42 -6.64
CA GLU A 140 -9.76 8.81 -6.23
C GLU A 140 -10.16 8.93 -4.76
N LYS A 141 -11.09 8.09 -4.30
CA LYS A 141 -11.54 8.09 -2.90
C LYS A 141 -10.41 7.74 -1.94
N LEU A 142 -9.50 6.85 -2.35
CA LEU A 142 -8.29 6.48 -1.61
C LEU A 142 -7.13 7.45 -1.79
N LYS A 143 -7.37 8.62 -2.40
CA LYS A 143 -6.40 9.71 -2.57
C LYS A 143 -5.21 9.37 -3.45
N PHE A 144 -5.38 8.41 -4.36
CA PHE A 144 -4.47 8.32 -5.50
C PHE A 144 -4.60 9.60 -6.33
N TYR A 145 -3.47 10.11 -6.81
CA TYR A 145 -3.44 11.24 -7.73
C TYR A 145 -3.15 10.76 -9.15
N ARG A 146 -3.61 11.55 -10.12
CA ARG A 146 -3.43 11.27 -11.55
C ARG A 146 -2.00 11.58 -11.96
N VAL A 147 -1.44 10.71 -12.80
CA VAL A 147 -0.14 10.94 -13.45
C VAL A 147 -0.27 10.68 -14.95
N GLN A 148 0.71 11.16 -15.73
CA GLN A 148 0.75 10.87 -17.16
C GLN A 148 0.74 9.36 -17.40
N SER A 149 -0.24 8.88 -18.17
CA SER A 149 -0.37 7.47 -18.47
C SER A 149 0.68 7.02 -19.50
N PRO A 150 1.35 5.88 -19.28
CA PRO A 150 2.20 5.28 -20.30
C PRO A 150 1.40 4.54 -21.39
N VAL A 151 0.10 4.28 -21.14
CA VAL A 151 -0.76 3.49 -22.04
C VAL A 151 -1.98 4.33 -22.46
N SER A 152 -2.20 4.44 -23.76
CA SER A 152 -3.35 5.15 -24.32
C SER A 152 -4.67 4.49 -23.90
N GLY A 153 -5.68 5.29 -23.53
CA GLY A 153 -6.99 4.81 -23.06
C GLY A 153 -7.01 4.31 -21.61
N MET A 154 -5.88 4.41 -20.91
CA MET A 154 -5.76 4.03 -19.51
C MET A 154 -5.47 5.26 -18.64
N ASN A 155 -6.18 5.34 -17.53
CA ASN A 155 -5.87 6.24 -16.44
C ASN A 155 -4.75 5.67 -15.56
N ALA A 156 -3.61 6.37 -15.50
CA ALA A 156 -2.58 6.10 -14.50
C ALA A 156 -2.82 6.88 -13.20
N TRP A 157 -2.67 6.17 -12.10
CA TRP A 157 -2.87 6.63 -10.74
C TRP A 157 -1.67 6.26 -9.89
N GLU A 158 -1.39 7.09 -8.89
CA GLU A 158 -0.33 6.82 -7.94
C GLU A 158 -0.72 7.27 -6.53
N LEU A 159 -0.40 6.44 -5.54
CA LEU A 159 -0.50 6.77 -4.12
C LEU A 159 0.89 6.84 -3.53
N GLU A 160 1.18 7.94 -2.85
CA GLU A 160 2.44 8.11 -2.11
C GLU A 160 2.25 7.68 -0.65
N ARG A 161 3.24 6.97 -0.11
CA ARG A 161 3.29 6.60 1.31
C ARG A 161 3.09 7.84 2.16
N PRO A 162 2.25 7.83 3.21
CA PRO A 162 2.11 8.99 4.10
C PRO A 162 3.47 9.42 4.67
N ALA A 163 3.69 10.72 4.82
CA ALA A 163 4.92 11.25 5.43
C ALA A 163 5.11 10.65 6.83
N SER A 164 6.34 10.28 7.16
CA SER A 164 6.66 9.90 8.53
C SER A 164 6.45 11.08 9.48
N ALA A 165 6.06 10.76 10.71
CA ALA A 165 5.81 11.75 11.77
C ALA A 165 6.73 11.46 12.97
N TRP A 166 7.99 11.10 12.71
CA TRP A 166 8.93 10.73 13.77
C TRP A 166 9.19 11.90 14.70
N MET A 167 9.26 13.12 14.19
CA MET A 167 9.34 14.31 15.03
C MET A 167 8.21 14.36 16.07
N SER A 168 6.95 14.15 15.66
CA SER A 168 5.81 14.16 16.59
C SER A 168 5.88 13.03 17.61
N ILE A 169 6.25 11.82 17.18
CA ILE A 169 6.38 10.65 18.05
C ILE A 169 7.49 10.87 19.10
N TYR A 170 8.68 11.26 18.67
CA TYR A 170 9.81 11.49 19.56
C TYR A 170 9.64 12.73 20.42
N MET A 171 8.91 13.74 19.97
CA MET A 171 8.51 14.86 20.82
C MET A 171 7.68 14.38 22.02
N CYS A 172 6.69 13.49 21.82
CA CYS A 172 5.93 12.92 22.93
C CYS A 172 6.81 12.14 23.91
N PHE A 173 7.74 11.31 23.41
CA PHE A 173 8.71 10.63 24.28
C PHE A 173 9.62 11.60 25.01
N GLY A 174 10.09 12.66 24.35
CA GLY A 174 10.98 13.63 24.96
C GLY A 174 10.34 14.48 26.03
N LEU A 175 9.06 14.81 25.89
CA LEU A 175 8.27 15.43 26.95
C LEU A 175 8.11 14.47 28.15
N ALA A 176 7.67 13.23 27.90
CA ALA A 176 7.40 12.27 28.96
C ALA A 176 8.66 11.88 29.76
N ILE A 177 9.75 11.54 29.05
CA ILE A 177 11.02 11.14 29.65
C ILE A 177 11.71 12.37 30.27
N GLY A 178 11.73 13.50 29.57
CA GLY A 178 12.38 14.73 30.04
C GLY A 178 11.82 15.22 31.36
N LEU A 179 10.49 15.23 31.53
CA LEU A 179 9.84 15.61 32.78
C LEU A 179 10.20 14.66 33.93
N THR A 180 10.11 13.35 33.71
CA THR A 180 10.36 12.33 34.73
C THR A 180 11.83 12.30 35.16
N PHE A 181 12.75 12.34 34.19
CA PHE A 181 14.19 12.31 34.41
C PHE A 181 14.70 13.62 35.04
N GLY A 182 14.16 14.76 34.59
CA GLY A 182 14.44 16.10 35.13
C GLY A 182 14.14 16.22 36.61
N GLN A 183 12.95 15.79 37.01
CA GLN A 183 12.55 15.82 38.41
C GLN A 183 13.36 14.85 39.25
N THR A 184 13.65 13.64 38.75
CA THR A 184 14.32 12.60 39.54
C THR A 184 15.80 12.91 39.79
N LEU A 185 16.54 13.34 38.76
CA LEU A 185 18.00 13.47 38.85
C LEU A 185 18.48 14.89 39.14
N PHE A 186 17.82 15.88 38.55
CA PHE A 186 18.27 17.27 38.61
C PHE A 186 17.42 18.11 39.58
N GLN A 187 16.35 17.53 40.14
CA GLN A 187 15.32 18.25 40.91
C GLN A 187 14.84 19.52 40.18
N ASN A 188 14.91 19.47 38.85
CA ASN A 188 14.67 20.61 37.98
C ASN A 188 14.02 20.12 36.69
N MET A 189 12.70 20.26 36.65
CA MET A 189 11.89 19.87 35.51
C MET A 189 12.28 20.60 34.22
N ALA A 190 12.69 21.88 34.32
CA ALA A 190 13.05 22.67 33.15
C ALA A 190 14.33 22.15 32.47
N ILE A 191 15.34 21.75 33.26
CA ILE A 191 16.58 21.16 32.72
C ILE A 191 16.27 19.81 32.05
N GLY A 192 15.50 18.94 32.70
CA GLY A 192 15.14 17.65 32.10
C GLY A 192 14.28 17.78 30.85
N LEU A 193 13.35 18.73 30.82
CA LEU A 193 12.53 19.05 29.65
C LEU A 193 13.41 19.55 28.50
N ALA A 194 14.36 20.45 28.75
CA ALA A 194 15.26 20.97 27.74
C ALA A 194 16.13 19.85 27.13
N ILE A 195 16.71 18.99 27.97
CA ILE A 195 17.51 17.84 27.53
C ILE A 195 16.65 16.85 26.72
N GLY A 196 15.47 16.50 27.25
CA GLY A 196 14.54 15.60 26.60
C GLY A 196 14.12 16.12 25.23
N ILE A 197 13.55 17.32 25.15
CA ILE A 197 13.13 17.90 23.86
C ILE A 197 14.31 18.00 22.91
N GLY A 198 15.47 18.50 23.35
CA GLY A 198 16.64 18.68 22.48
C GLY A 198 17.11 17.38 21.82
N ALA A 199 17.33 16.33 22.63
CA ALA A 199 17.81 15.05 22.13
C ALA A 199 16.79 14.37 21.20
N TRP A 200 15.52 14.36 21.59
CA TRP A 200 14.47 13.65 20.86
C TRP A 200 13.99 14.40 19.62
N LEU A 201 14.01 15.74 19.62
CA LEU A 201 13.77 16.55 18.42
C LEU A 201 14.86 16.32 17.37
N ALA A 202 16.13 16.27 17.78
CA ALA A 202 17.24 15.96 16.88
C ALA A 202 17.10 14.57 16.23
N LEU A 203 16.76 13.55 17.03
CA LEU A 203 16.50 12.20 16.50
C LEU A 203 15.29 12.18 15.55
N GLY A 204 14.17 12.76 15.96
CA GLY A 204 12.94 12.77 15.15
C GLY A 204 13.13 13.51 13.82
N SER A 205 13.75 14.70 13.85
CA SER A 205 14.05 15.48 12.63
C SER A 205 15.04 14.77 11.71
N GLY A 206 16.04 14.08 12.26
CA GLY A 206 16.99 13.28 11.50
C GLY A 206 16.32 12.12 10.78
N LEU A 207 15.42 11.39 11.45
CA LEU A 207 14.65 10.31 10.86
C LEU A 207 13.67 10.80 9.79
N ASP A 208 12.96 11.90 10.03
CA ASP A 208 12.09 12.51 9.01
C ASP A 208 12.92 12.99 7.80
N ALA A 209 14.15 13.49 8.01
CA ALA A 209 15.04 13.87 6.92
C ALA A 209 15.53 12.66 6.11
N GLN A 210 15.86 11.55 6.77
CA GLN A 210 16.20 10.29 6.10
C GLN A 210 15.03 9.76 5.27
N ASP A 211 13.81 9.75 5.82
CA ASP A 211 12.61 9.33 5.09
C ASP A 211 12.33 10.24 3.89
N ARG A 212 12.46 11.57 4.04
CA ARG A 212 12.36 12.52 2.91
C ARG A 212 13.44 12.30 1.84
N ALA A 213 14.67 11.98 2.24
CA ALA A 213 15.74 11.69 1.29
C ALA A 213 15.47 10.39 0.53
N ALA A 214 15.03 9.35 1.23
CA ALA A 214 14.71 8.05 0.64
C ALA A 214 13.57 8.11 -0.39
N ARG A 215 12.57 8.99 -0.18
CA ARG A 215 11.44 9.24 -1.11
C ARG A 215 11.84 9.82 -2.46
N LYS A 216 13.01 10.45 -2.57
CA LYS A 216 13.40 11.12 -3.81
C LYS A 216 13.64 10.08 -4.90
N ARG A 217 12.95 10.26 -6.02
CA ARG A 217 13.07 9.44 -7.22
C ARG A 217 13.56 10.31 -8.39
N GLU A 218 14.53 9.81 -9.15
CA GLU A 218 15.13 10.56 -10.27
C GLU A 218 14.11 10.82 -11.38
N ASN A 219 13.30 9.81 -11.71
CA ASN A 219 12.32 9.87 -12.80
C ASN A 219 10.89 9.80 -12.26
N ALA A 220 10.46 10.85 -11.56
CA ALA A 220 9.08 10.94 -11.08
C ALA A 220 8.11 11.11 -12.25
N PRO A 221 7.04 10.30 -12.38
CA PRO A 221 5.98 10.57 -13.33
C PRO A 221 5.36 11.96 -13.09
N LYS A 222 5.04 12.64 -14.20
CA LYS A 222 4.43 13.97 -14.15
C LYS A 222 3.03 13.86 -13.56
N LYS A 223 2.82 14.51 -12.41
CA LYS A 223 1.48 14.65 -11.81
C LYS A 223 0.61 15.46 -12.77
N LEU A 224 -0.60 14.97 -13.00
CA LEU A 224 -1.62 15.72 -13.72
C LEU A 224 -2.39 16.55 -12.70
N ASP A 225 -2.67 17.80 -13.03
CA ASP A 225 -3.53 18.63 -12.22
C ASP A 225 -4.91 17.98 -12.12
N ALA A 226 -5.56 18.11 -10.96
CA ALA A 226 -6.95 17.68 -10.83
C ALA A 226 -7.76 18.36 -11.94
N PRO A 227 -8.72 17.66 -12.59
CA PRO A 227 -9.62 18.33 -13.52
C PRO A 227 -10.21 19.52 -12.78
N GLU A 228 -10.03 20.73 -13.30
CA GLU A 228 -10.79 21.88 -12.82
C GLU A 228 -12.25 21.42 -12.81
N GLU A 229 -12.88 21.36 -11.64
CA GLU A 229 -14.32 21.20 -11.56
C GLU A 229 -14.86 22.24 -12.52
N GLN A 230 -15.45 21.78 -13.63
CA GLN A 230 -16.16 22.64 -14.56
C GLN A 230 -17.11 23.43 -13.66
N LYS A 231 -16.78 24.70 -13.44
CA LYS A 231 -17.62 25.65 -12.72
C LYS A 231 -18.97 25.49 -13.39
N LYS A 232 -19.89 24.83 -12.69
CA LYS A 232 -21.27 24.69 -13.13
C LYS A 232 -21.79 26.11 -13.18
N THR A 233 -21.75 26.69 -14.38
CA THR A 233 -22.46 27.91 -14.73
C THR A 233 -23.92 27.64 -14.40
N LYS A 234 -24.40 28.29 -13.35
CA LYS A 234 -25.82 28.50 -13.10
C LYS A 234 -26.11 29.96 -13.39
#